data_AF-A0A813DC65-F1
#
_entry.id   AF-A0A813DC65-F1
#
_cell.length_a   1.000
_cell.length_b   1.000
_cell.length_c   1.000
_cell.angle_alpha   90.00
_cell.angle_beta   90.00
_cell.angle_gamma   90.00
#
_symmetry.space_group_name_H-M   'P 1'
#
loop_
_entity.id
_entity.type
_entity.pdbx_description
1 polymer ?
#
loop_
_entity_poly.entity_id
_entity_poly.type
_entity_poly.pdbx_seq_one_letter_code
_entity_poly.pdbx_strand_id
1 'polypeptide(L)'
;MAFAAILVGGSVVTWGDSERGADSSAVAALLTEGVVQVVATDMAFAALKANGSVVTWGKGGRGGDSSSVADLLAEGVAQVCGNVGAFVARLSNGSVVTWGDPYFRGRFAIAPPEDTDVVHICPTSIHAFCAFKANGSVVTWGSPHFGGDSSKVAQHLTEGVVQVCGTNTACAALMIDGSVVTWGDDAAGGDSSGVASLLTEGVIELFSNYKDFVALKADGSVVTWGDDAEGGDSSEVAALLTEGVVHICGIEQAFAAIKADSSVVTWGQQVVGGDSSAVAHLFKEGVIAVF
;
A
#
# COMPACT_ATOMS: atom_id res chain seq x y z
N MET A 1 8.49 18.53 6.77
CA MET A 1 8.67 17.06 6.73
C MET A 1 9.55 16.65 7.91
N ALA A 2 9.36 15.44 8.43
CA ALA A 2 10.18 14.87 9.49
C ALA A 2 10.71 13.51 9.05
N PHE A 3 11.85 13.11 9.60
CA PHE A 3 12.55 11.88 9.23
C PHE A 3 13.03 11.15 10.48
N ALA A 4 13.15 9.83 10.36
CA ALA A 4 13.74 8.97 11.36
C ALA A 4 14.69 7.97 10.68
N ALA A 5 15.80 7.64 11.32
CA ALA A 5 16.71 6.59 10.87
C ALA A 5 17.02 5.63 12.02
N ILE A 6 17.05 4.34 11.69
CA ILE A 6 17.54 3.29 12.59
C ILE A 6 19.04 3.16 12.34
N LEU A 7 19.85 3.29 13.39
CA LEU A 7 21.30 3.15 13.32
C LEU A 7 21.72 1.69 13.52
N VAL A 8 22.95 1.37 13.15
CA VAL A 8 23.59 0.09 13.49
C VAL A 8 23.58 -0.06 15.02
N GLY A 9 22.91 -1.10 15.52
CA GLY A 9 22.65 -1.31 16.95
C GLY A 9 21.18 -1.09 17.36
N GLY A 10 20.32 -0.62 16.45
CA GLY A 10 18.88 -0.52 16.67
C GLY A 10 18.45 0.71 17.48
N SER A 11 19.29 1.75 17.55
CA SER A 11 18.90 3.06 18.09
C SER A 11 18.23 3.92 17.01
N VAL A 12 17.45 4.92 17.40
CA VAL A 12 16.75 5.81 16.45
C VAL A 12 17.22 7.25 16.61
N VAL A 13 17.45 7.91 15.48
CA VAL A 13 17.66 9.37 15.38
C VAL A 13 16.57 10.01 14.54
N THR A 14 16.09 11.18 14.96
CA THR A 14 15.02 11.91 14.28
C THR A 14 15.44 13.35 13.97
N TRP A 15 14.96 13.90 12.85
CA TRP A 15 15.22 15.29 12.44
C TRP A 15 14.10 15.85 11.56
N GLY A 16 14.10 17.18 11.39
CA GLY A 16 13.11 17.90 10.58
C GLY A 16 12.09 18.68 11.42
N ASP A 17 10.86 18.73 10.94
CA ASP A 17 9.76 19.50 11.54
C ASP A 17 9.24 18.86 12.84
N SER A 18 9.37 19.57 13.97
CA SER A 18 8.94 19.09 15.29
C SER A 18 7.44 18.83 15.36
N GLU A 19 6.63 19.62 14.66
CA GLU A 19 5.16 19.45 14.61
C GLU A 19 4.73 18.19 13.84
N ARG A 20 5.68 17.57 13.11
CA ARG A 20 5.50 16.32 12.38
C ARG A 20 6.24 15.13 13.00
N GLY A 21 6.68 15.25 14.26
CA GLY A 21 7.29 14.15 15.00
C GLY A 21 8.81 14.04 14.89
N ALA A 22 9.50 15.09 14.42
CA ALA A 22 10.96 15.14 14.48
C ALA A 22 11.50 15.20 15.92
N ASP A 23 10.72 15.73 16.86
CA ASP A 23 11.05 15.71 18.29
C ASP A 23 10.64 14.37 18.91
N SER A 24 11.64 13.54 19.24
CA SER A 24 11.48 12.26 19.93
C SER A 24 11.98 12.30 21.39
N SER A 25 12.29 13.49 21.93
CA SER A 25 12.92 13.67 23.24
C SER A 25 12.14 13.01 24.38
N ALA A 26 10.80 13.04 24.31
CA ALA A 26 9.90 12.43 25.29
C ALA A 26 10.06 10.90 25.39
N VAL A 27 10.54 10.24 24.33
CA VAL A 27 10.70 8.78 24.26
C VAL A 27 12.15 8.36 24.00
N ALA A 28 13.10 9.28 24.03
CA ALA A 28 14.50 9.04 23.63
C ALA A 28 15.15 7.87 24.39
N ALA A 29 14.84 7.71 25.67
CA ALA A 29 15.35 6.61 26.50
C ALA A 29 14.85 5.22 26.06
N LEU A 30 13.72 5.15 25.36
CA LEU A 30 13.13 3.90 24.84
C LEU A 30 13.65 3.54 23.45
N LEU A 31 14.30 4.50 22.77
CA LEU A 31 14.79 4.40 21.39
C LEU A 31 16.30 4.21 21.29
N THR A 32 16.97 3.83 22.39
CA THR A 32 18.43 3.68 22.45
C THR A 32 18.95 2.39 21.85
N GLU A 33 18.11 1.36 21.70
CA GLU A 33 18.48 0.06 21.14
C GLU A 33 17.24 -0.78 20.81
N GLY A 34 17.46 -1.85 20.02
CA GLY A 34 16.48 -2.90 19.78
C GLY A 34 15.33 -2.53 18.86
N VAL A 35 15.32 -1.33 18.24
CA VAL A 35 14.36 -0.97 17.19
C VAL A 35 14.73 -1.70 15.89
N VAL A 36 13.74 -2.37 15.29
CA VAL A 36 13.90 -3.14 14.05
C VAL A 36 13.14 -2.53 12.87
N GLN A 37 12.12 -1.72 13.15
CA GLN A 37 11.33 -1.04 12.13
C GLN A 37 10.84 0.30 12.68
N VAL A 38 10.81 1.33 11.84
CA VAL A 38 10.13 2.60 12.12
C VAL A 38 9.14 2.86 10.98
N VAL A 39 7.91 3.18 11.35
CA VAL A 39 6.81 3.50 10.44
C VAL A 39 6.33 4.91 10.75
N ALA A 40 5.94 5.65 9.72
CA ALA A 40 5.47 7.02 9.85
C ALA A 40 4.01 7.17 9.41
N THR A 41 3.31 8.11 10.04
CA THR A 41 2.16 8.81 9.46
C THR A 41 2.62 10.21 9.00
N ASP A 42 1.71 11.09 8.57
CA ASP A 42 2.06 12.46 8.19
C ASP A 42 2.71 13.30 9.31
N MET A 43 2.45 12.94 10.57
CA MET A 43 2.81 13.75 11.74
C MET A 43 3.26 12.93 12.97
N ALA A 44 3.42 11.62 12.86
CA ALA A 44 3.82 10.76 13.96
C ALA A 44 4.66 9.56 13.47
N PHE A 45 5.32 8.90 14.42
CA PHE A 45 6.12 7.71 14.17
C PHE A 45 5.77 6.60 15.18
N ALA A 46 5.95 5.36 14.74
CA ALA A 46 5.88 4.17 15.56
C ALA A 46 7.12 3.30 15.30
N ALA A 47 7.86 2.98 16.36
CA ALA A 47 9.02 2.10 16.33
C ALA A 47 8.65 0.72 16.87
N LEU A 48 8.77 -0.33 16.05
CA LEU A 48 8.69 -1.71 16.48
C LEU A 48 10.06 -2.19 16.97
N LYS A 49 10.09 -2.79 18.15
CA LYS A 49 11.30 -3.35 18.76
C LYS A 49 11.36 -4.87 18.58
N ALA A 50 12.57 -5.43 18.63
CA ALA A 50 12.83 -6.86 18.45
C ALA A 50 12.15 -7.75 19.51
N ASN A 51 11.84 -7.20 20.69
CA ASN A 51 11.07 -7.87 21.74
C ASN A 51 9.54 -7.83 21.50
N GLY A 52 9.08 -7.25 20.39
CA GLY A 52 7.66 -7.11 20.06
C GLY A 52 6.96 -5.94 20.74
N SER A 53 7.66 -5.04 21.43
CA SER A 53 7.07 -3.80 21.94
C SER A 53 7.04 -2.68 20.89
N VAL A 54 6.09 -1.74 20.98
CA VAL A 54 5.99 -0.57 20.10
C VAL A 54 6.11 0.73 20.90
N VAL A 55 6.93 1.66 20.41
CA VAL A 55 7.10 3.01 20.97
C VAL A 55 6.57 4.02 19.96
N THR A 56 5.68 4.93 20.37
CA THR A 56 5.10 5.97 19.50
C THR A 56 5.47 7.36 19.93
N TRP A 57 5.61 8.29 18.98
CA TRP A 57 5.84 9.71 19.26
C TRP A 57 5.36 10.61 18.12
N GLY A 58 5.40 11.92 18.35
CA GLY A 58 4.86 12.95 17.45
C GLY A 58 3.45 13.38 17.83
N LYS A 59 2.67 13.87 16.86
CA LYS A 59 1.36 14.46 17.14
C LYS A 59 0.39 13.40 17.67
N GLY A 60 -0.09 13.59 18.90
CA GLY A 60 -0.95 12.64 19.61
C GLY A 60 -2.17 12.19 18.79
N GLY A 61 -2.90 13.16 18.24
CA GLY A 61 -4.08 12.90 17.40
C GLY A 61 -3.78 12.18 16.08
N ARG A 62 -2.52 12.08 15.64
CA ARG A 62 -2.10 11.39 14.40
C ARG A 62 -1.36 10.07 14.66
N GLY A 63 -1.52 9.50 15.86
CA GLY A 63 -0.93 8.23 16.26
C GLY A 63 0.28 8.33 17.19
N GLY A 64 0.73 9.54 17.52
CA GLY A 64 1.79 9.73 18.52
C GLY A 64 1.37 9.31 19.93
N ASP A 65 0.07 9.39 20.24
CA ASP A 65 -0.53 8.91 21.49
C ASP A 65 -1.18 7.53 21.26
N SER A 66 -0.60 6.53 21.89
CA SER A 66 -1.04 5.13 21.88
C SER A 66 -1.54 4.67 23.26
N SER A 67 -1.75 5.58 24.21
CA SER A 67 -2.11 5.26 25.59
C SER A 67 -3.34 4.36 25.72
N SER A 68 -4.33 4.51 24.84
CA SER A 68 -5.55 3.69 24.83
C SER A 68 -5.32 2.23 24.47
N VAL A 69 -4.16 1.89 23.92
CA VAL A 69 -3.79 0.53 23.45
C VAL A 69 -2.41 0.12 23.99
N ALA A 70 -1.87 0.81 24.98
CA ALA A 70 -0.50 0.63 25.45
C ALA A 70 -0.21 -0.81 25.93
N ASP A 71 -1.16 -1.43 26.63
CA ASP A 71 -1.03 -2.81 27.12
C ASP A 71 -0.87 -3.82 25.96
N LEU A 72 -1.54 -3.58 24.84
CA LEU A 72 -1.47 -4.42 23.64
C LEU A 72 -0.18 -4.19 22.84
N LEU A 73 0.49 -3.07 23.06
CA LEU A 73 1.74 -2.69 22.39
C LEU A 73 2.98 -2.96 23.25
N ALA A 74 2.81 -3.48 24.46
CA ALA A 74 3.91 -3.74 25.39
C ALA A 74 4.80 -4.90 24.94
N GLU A 75 4.23 -5.91 24.27
CA GLU A 75 4.93 -7.07 23.73
C GLU A 75 4.09 -7.77 22.65
N GLY A 76 4.68 -8.74 21.94
CA GLY A 76 3.94 -9.59 21.02
C GLY A 76 3.41 -8.89 19.77
N VAL A 77 3.92 -7.71 19.40
CA VAL A 77 3.64 -7.09 18.10
C VAL A 77 4.54 -7.69 17.03
N ALA A 78 3.94 -8.17 15.94
CA ALA A 78 4.64 -8.83 14.83
C ALA A 78 4.79 -7.94 13.58
N GLN A 79 3.93 -6.93 13.42
CA GLN A 79 4.00 -5.97 12.32
C GLN A 79 3.35 -4.65 12.75
N VAL A 80 3.91 -3.54 12.29
CA VAL A 80 3.28 -2.22 12.36
C VAL A 80 3.18 -1.65 10.94
N CYS A 81 2.03 -1.06 10.63
CA CYS A 81 1.82 -0.27 9.41
C CYS A 81 1.15 1.06 9.76
N GLY A 82 1.30 2.04 8.89
CA GLY A 82 0.74 3.38 9.06
C GLY A 82 0.03 3.81 7.78
N ASN A 83 -0.98 4.65 7.95
CA ASN A 83 -1.56 5.45 6.88
C ASN A 83 -1.37 6.94 7.21
N VAL A 84 -2.07 7.86 6.53
CA VAL A 84 -1.86 9.31 6.73
C VAL A 84 -2.13 9.78 8.17
N GLY A 85 -3.02 9.11 8.92
CA GLY A 85 -3.45 9.57 10.24
C GLY A 85 -3.51 8.54 11.35
N ALA A 86 -3.34 7.26 11.05
CA ALA A 86 -3.48 6.16 11.99
C ALA A 86 -2.42 5.08 11.77
N PHE A 87 -2.20 4.30 12.82
CA PHE A 87 -1.39 3.10 12.79
C PHE A 87 -2.25 1.87 13.06
N VAL A 88 -1.74 0.74 12.60
CA VAL A 88 -2.23 -0.60 12.90
C VAL A 88 -1.05 -1.46 13.33
N ALA A 89 -1.25 -2.26 14.37
CA ALA A 89 -0.35 -3.33 14.77
C ALA A 89 -1.04 -4.69 14.61
N ARG A 90 -0.32 -5.65 14.02
CA ARG A 90 -0.68 -7.08 14.06
C ARG A 90 0.04 -7.71 15.23
N LEU A 91 -0.70 -8.35 16.11
CA LEU A 91 -0.18 -9.10 17.24
C LEU A 91 0.21 -10.52 16.83
N SER A 92 1.10 -11.17 17.58
CA SER A 92 1.56 -12.53 17.32
C SER A 92 0.45 -13.58 17.45
N ASN A 93 -0.64 -13.25 18.14
CA ASN A 93 -1.84 -14.08 18.22
C ASN A 93 -2.79 -13.90 17.02
N GLY A 94 -2.41 -13.09 16.01
CA GLY A 94 -3.19 -12.81 14.81
C GLY A 94 -4.32 -11.78 14.98
N SER A 95 -4.47 -11.17 16.15
CA SER A 95 -5.35 -9.99 16.31
C SER A 95 -4.71 -8.73 15.73
N VAL A 96 -5.55 -7.74 15.43
CA VAL A 96 -5.10 -6.40 15.03
C VAL A 96 -5.61 -5.33 15.99
N VAL A 97 -4.82 -4.28 16.17
CA VAL A 97 -5.19 -3.11 16.97
C VAL A 97 -4.84 -1.84 16.21
N THR A 98 -5.75 -0.85 16.23
CA THR A 98 -5.57 0.44 15.57
C THR A 98 -5.59 1.61 16.55
N TRP A 99 -4.79 2.64 16.28
CA TRP A 99 -4.77 3.89 17.04
C TRP A 99 -4.43 5.08 16.15
N GLY A 100 -4.47 6.30 16.72
CA GLY A 100 -4.36 7.56 15.96
C GLY A 100 -5.72 8.18 15.65
N ASP A 101 -5.83 8.90 14.54
CA ASP A 101 -6.98 9.76 14.29
C ASP A 101 -8.28 8.93 14.12
N PRO A 102 -9.35 9.24 14.87
CA PRO A 102 -10.61 8.50 14.87
C PRO A 102 -11.27 8.33 13.49
N TYR A 103 -11.06 9.27 12.57
CA TYR A 103 -11.62 9.22 11.22
C TYR A 103 -11.00 8.07 10.40
N PHE A 104 -9.73 7.75 10.63
CA PHE A 104 -9.00 6.74 9.85
C PHE A 104 -8.94 5.35 10.49
N ARG A 105 -9.34 5.22 11.77
CA ARG A 105 -9.25 3.94 12.51
C ARG A 105 -10.58 3.25 12.81
N GLY A 106 -11.71 3.74 12.28
CA GLY A 106 -13.01 3.08 12.46
C GLY A 106 -14.01 3.74 13.41
N ARG A 107 -13.70 4.87 14.07
CA ARG A 107 -14.69 5.49 14.98
C ARG A 107 -15.86 6.14 14.21
N PHE A 108 -15.57 6.68 13.04
CA PHE A 108 -16.55 7.16 12.05
C PHE A 108 -16.52 6.29 10.78
N ALA A 109 -16.01 5.08 10.89
CA ALA A 109 -15.57 4.22 9.80
C ALA A 109 -15.83 2.75 10.16
N ILE A 110 -15.40 1.80 9.33
CA ILE A 110 -15.52 0.37 9.67
C ILE A 110 -14.46 0.01 10.72
N ALA A 111 -14.87 -0.71 11.77
CA ALA A 111 -14.00 -1.14 12.85
C ALA A 111 -13.04 -2.27 12.40
N PRO A 112 -11.84 -2.39 13.01
CA PRO A 112 -10.97 -3.54 12.74
C PRO A 112 -11.68 -4.86 13.08
N PRO A 113 -11.31 -5.96 12.39
CA PRO A 113 -11.85 -7.28 12.69
C PRO A 113 -11.53 -7.70 14.12
N GLU A 114 -12.47 -8.38 14.78
CA GLU A 114 -12.23 -9.01 16.09
C GLU A 114 -11.51 -10.37 15.97
N ASP A 115 -11.20 -10.78 14.74
CA ASP A 115 -10.59 -12.06 14.44
C ASP A 115 -9.13 -12.16 14.92
N THR A 116 -8.66 -13.39 15.05
CA THR A 116 -7.31 -13.77 15.53
C THR A 116 -6.50 -14.50 14.45
N ASP A 117 -6.93 -14.42 13.20
CA ASP A 117 -6.35 -15.15 12.06
C ASP A 117 -5.66 -14.25 11.04
N VAL A 118 -5.47 -12.95 11.36
CA VAL A 118 -4.72 -12.04 10.49
C VAL A 118 -3.24 -12.45 10.47
N VAL A 119 -2.70 -12.65 9.27
CA VAL A 119 -1.30 -13.04 9.05
C VAL A 119 -0.46 -11.91 8.48
N HIS A 120 -1.08 -10.94 7.78
CA HIS A 120 -0.36 -9.84 7.14
C HIS A 120 -1.26 -8.61 6.93
N ILE A 121 -0.76 -7.42 7.25
CA ILE A 121 -1.41 -6.13 6.95
C ILE A 121 -0.84 -5.58 5.64
N CYS A 122 -1.73 -5.15 4.76
CA CYS A 122 -1.41 -4.61 3.44
C CYS A 122 -1.51 -3.08 3.47
N PRO A 123 -0.47 -2.33 3.06
CA PRO A 123 -0.53 -0.89 2.92
C PRO A 123 -1.20 -0.52 1.59
N THR A 124 -2.53 -0.44 1.57
CA THR A 124 -3.29 -0.31 0.31
C THR A 124 -4.05 1.01 0.17
N SER A 125 -4.15 1.84 1.21
CA SER A 125 -4.89 3.11 1.12
C SER A 125 -4.35 4.15 2.10
N ILE A 126 -4.52 5.43 1.76
CA ILE A 126 -4.14 6.53 2.65
C ILE A 126 -5.03 6.63 3.90
N HIS A 127 -6.27 6.11 3.87
CA HIS A 127 -7.26 6.27 4.96
C HIS A 127 -7.98 4.97 5.37
N ALA A 128 -7.62 3.84 4.77
CA ALA A 128 -8.16 2.52 5.11
C ALA A 128 -7.02 1.51 5.36
N PHE A 129 -7.40 0.34 5.86
CA PHE A 129 -6.50 -0.78 6.07
C PHE A 129 -7.09 -2.03 5.44
N CYS A 130 -6.19 -2.92 5.04
CA CYS A 130 -6.50 -4.21 4.47
C CYS A 130 -5.59 -5.26 5.12
N ALA A 131 -6.08 -6.47 5.33
CA ALA A 131 -5.26 -7.55 5.85
C ALA A 131 -5.64 -8.91 5.27
N PHE A 132 -4.62 -9.74 5.06
CA PHE A 132 -4.76 -11.17 4.75
C PHE A 132 -4.96 -11.96 6.02
N LYS A 133 -5.85 -12.94 5.92
CA LYS A 133 -6.09 -13.96 6.94
C LYS A 133 -5.45 -15.29 6.54
N ALA A 134 -5.24 -16.16 7.53
CA ALA A 134 -4.60 -17.47 7.35
C ALA A 134 -5.36 -18.40 6.37
N ASN A 135 -6.66 -18.21 6.20
CA ASN A 135 -7.49 -18.95 5.26
C ASN A 135 -7.44 -18.39 3.82
N GLY A 136 -6.61 -17.37 3.54
CA GLY A 136 -6.53 -16.72 2.24
C GLY A 136 -7.66 -15.72 1.96
N SER A 137 -8.47 -15.38 2.97
CA SER A 137 -9.46 -14.29 2.87
C SER A 137 -8.83 -12.94 3.15
N VAL A 138 -9.55 -11.88 2.77
CA VAL A 138 -9.17 -10.49 3.01
C VAL A 138 -10.24 -9.77 3.83
N VAL A 139 -9.79 -8.96 4.79
CA VAL A 139 -10.64 -8.05 5.55
C VAL A 139 -10.16 -6.62 5.40
N THR A 140 -11.11 -5.70 5.31
CA THR A 140 -10.85 -4.26 5.21
C THR A 140 -11.59 -3.50 6.29
N TRP A 141 -11.02 -2.37 6.71
CA TRP A 141 -11.63 -1.48 7.67
C TRP A 141 -11.08 -0.05 7.52
N GLY A 142 -11.62 0.91 8.28
CA GLY A 142 -11.30 2.33 8.09
C GLY A 142 -12.30 3.03 7.18
N SER A 143 -11.87 4.09 6.48
CA SER A 143 -12.80 4.96 5.75
C SER A 143 -13.46 4.24 4.57
N PRO A 144 -14.81 4.18 4.51
CA PRO A 144 -15.52 3.48 3.44
C PRO A 144 -15.19 3.98 2.03
N HIS A 145 -15.03 5.31 1.88
CA HIS A 145 -14.72 5.96 0.60
C HIS A 145 -13.27 5.79 0.14
N PHE A 146 -12.45 5.08 0.92
CA PHE A 146 -11.02 4.88 0.64
C PHE A 146 -10.68 3.38 0.62
N GLY A 147 -11.64 2.51 0.31
CA GLY A 147 -11.42 1.06 0.26
C GLY A 147 -11.57 0.35 1.62
N GLY A 148 -12.02 1.05 2.67
CA GLY A 148 -12.32 0.43 3.96
C GLY A 148 -13.56 -0.47 3.93
N ASP A 149 -14.50 -0.21 3.02
CA ASP A 149 -15.72 -1.01 2.84
C ASP A 149 -15.62 -1.91 1.62
N SER A 150 -15.45 -3.21 1.85
CA SER A 150 -15.45 -4.26 0.83
C SER A 150 -16.75 -5.08 0.83
N SER A 151 -17.80 -4.66 1.55
CA SER A 151 -19.03 -5.45 1.73
C SER A 151 -19.73 -5.84 0.43
N LYS A 152 -19.65 -4.99 -0.60
CA LYS A 152 -20.21 -5.26 -1.94
C LYS A 152 -19.49 -6.39 -2.68
N VAL A 153 -18.22 -6.66 -2.35
CA VAL A 153 -17.38 -7.67 -2.99
C VAL A 153 -16.95 -8.78 -2.03
N ALA A 154 -17.47 -8.78 -0.79
CA ALA A 154 -17.04 -9.68 0.27
C ALA A 154 -17.12 -11.17 -0.11
N GLN A 155 -18.12 -11.55 -0.93
CA GLN A 155 -18.28 -12.92 -1.41
C GLN A 155 -17.09 -13.43 -2.25
N HIS A 156 -16.32 -12.52 -2.85
CA HIS A 156 -15.13 -12.86 -3.64
C HIS A 156 -13.85 -12.83 -2.79
N LEU A 157 -13.88 -12.24 -1.60
CA LEU A 157 -12.72 -12.07 -0.73
C LEU A 157 -12.65 -13.11 0.40
N THR A 158 -13.47 -14.17 0.33
CA THR A 158 -13.56 -15.19 1.39
C THR A 158 -12.45 -16.25 1.36
N GLU A 159 -11.76 -16.40 0.25
CA GLU A 159 -10.60 -17.29 0.07
C GLU A 159 -9.89 -16.99 -1.25
N GLY A 160 -8.70 -17.56 -1.45
CA GLY A 160 -8.03 -17.55 -2.74
C GLY A 160 -7.46 -16.19 -3.17
N VAL A 161 -7.40 -15.18 -2.31
CA VAL A 161 -6.70 -13.93 -2.63
C VAL A 161 -5.19 -14.15 -2.49
N VAL A 162 -4.42 -13.79 -3.51
CA VAL A 162 -2.96 -13.96 -3.54
C VAL A 162 -2.19 -12.64 -3.48
N GLN A 163 -2.81 -11.55 -3.90
CA GLN A 163 -2.23 -10.20 -3.84
C GLN A 163 -3.33 -9.18 -3.60
N VAL A 164 -3.01 -8.13 -2.84
CA VAL A 164 -3.84 -6.92 -2.78
C VAL A 164 -2.93 -5.72 -3.00
N CYS A 165 -3.32 -4.88 -3.96
CA CYS A 165 -2.75 -3.56 -4.20
C CYS A 165 -3.79 -2.50 -3.91
N GLY A 166 -3.34 -1.27 -3.72
CA GLY A 166 -4.28 -0.16 -3.66
C GLY A 166 -3.68 1.15 -4.11
N THR A 167 -4.59 2.03 -4.49
CA THR A 167 -4.34 3.42 -4.83
C THR A 167 -4.54 4.25 -3.56
N ASN A 168 -4.62 5.57 -3.66
CA ASN A 168 -4.96 6.37 -2.48
C ASN A 168 -6.36 6.01 -1.95
N THR A 169 -7.33 5.75 -2.83
CA THR A 169 -8.75 5.66 -2.46
C THR A 169 -9.46 4.36 -2.90
N ALA A 170 -8.77 3.46 -3.61
CA ALA A 170 -9.33 2.18 -4.04
C ALA A 170 -8.36 1.02 -3.81
N CYS A 171 -8.86 -0.21 -3.96
CA CYS A 171 -8.11 -1.44 -3.80
C CYS A 171 -8.47 -2.43 -4.91
N ALA A 172 -7.51 -3.28 -5.25
CA ALA A 172 -7.66 -4.39 -6.19
C ALA A 172 -7.03 -5.65 -5.60
N ALA A 173 -7.77 -6.76 -5.65
CA ALA A 173 -7.34 -8.07 -5.22
C ALA A 173 -7.13 -8.98 -6.43
N LEU A 174 -5.97 -9.64 -6.50
CA LEU A 174 -5.71 -10.74 -7.42
C LEU A 174 -6.11 -12.04 -6.76
N MET A 175 -6.92 -12.82 -7.47
CA MET A 175 -7.37 -14.13 -7.06
C MET A 175 -6.45 -15.22 -7.64
N ILE A 176 -6.41 -16.38 -6.99
CA ILE A 176 -5.56 -17.52 -7.39
C ILE A 176 -5.91 -18.08 -8.78
N ASP A 177 -7.13 -17.86 -9.25
CA ASP A 177 -7.57 -18.22 -10.60
C ASP A 177 -7.15 -17.18 -11.67
N GLY A 178 -6.47 -16.11 -11.26
CA GLY A 178 -6.02 -15.02 -12.13
C GLY A 178 -7.12 -14.00 -12.44
N SER A 179 -8.25 -14.03 -11.74
CA SER A 179 -9.27 -12.98 -11.79
C SER A 179 -8.94 -11.80 -10.86
N VAL A 180 -9.52 -10.64 -11.12
CA VAL A 180 -9.32 -9.42 -10.31
C VAL A 180 -10.64 -8.89 -9.78
N VAL A 181 -10.63 -8.49 -8.51
CA VAL A 181 -11.78 -7.88 -7.81
C VAL A 181 -11.38 -6.50 -7.30
N THR A 182 -12.17 -5.47 -7.61
CA THR A 182 -11.90 -4.08 -7.21
C THR A 182 -12.97 -3.54 -6.28
N TRP A 183 -12.60 -2.58 -5.42
CA TRP A 183 -13.53 -1.83 -4.58
C TRP A 183 -12.92 -0.49 -4.14
N GLY A 184 -13.76 0.42 -3.63
CA GLY A 184 -13.36 1.75 -3.18
C GLY A 184 -13.92 2.84 -4.08
N ASP A 185 -13.17 3.92 -4.27
CA ASP A 185 -13.56 5.05 -5.12
C ASP A 185 -13.53 4.68 -6.61
N ASP A 186 -14.68 4.79 -7.27
CA ASP A 186 -14.86 4.45 -8.68
C ASP A 186 -13.86 5.22 -9.58
N ALA A 187 -13.61 6.50 -9.30
CA ALA A 187 -12.72 7.35 -10.10
C ALA A 187 -11.24 7.02 -9.95
N ALA A 188 -10.86 6.24 -8.93
CA ALA A 188 -9.49 5.80 -8.67
C ALA A 188 -9.34 4.29 -8.90
N GLY A 189 -10.15 3.73 -9.81
CA GLY A 189 -10.08 2.32 -10.21
C GLY A 189 -10.83 1.35 -9.29
N GLY A 190 -11.67 1.85 -8.38
CA GLY A 190 -12.63 1.02 -7.64
C GLY A 190 -13.66 0.38 -8.55
N ASP A 191 -13.98 1.01 -9.68
CA ASP A 191 -14.81 0.46 -10.76
C ASP A 191 -13.92 -0.02 -11.92
N SER A 192 -13.87 -1.33 -12.14
CA SER A 192 -13.17 -1.95 -13.27
C SER A 192 -14.12 -2.44 -14.37
N SER A 193 -15.38 -2.01 -14.38
CA SER A 193 -16.41 -2.51 -15.30
C SER A 193 -16.07 -2.30 -16.78
N GLY A 194 -15.34 -1.23 -17.11
CA GLY A 194 -14.85 -0.94 -18.46
C GLY A 194 -13.85 -1.97 -19.01
N VAL A 195 -13.15 -2.70 -18.12
CA VAL A 195 -12.14 -3.71 -18.47
C VAL A 195 -12.44 -5.10 -17.88
N ALA A 196 -13.65 -5.31 -17.34
CA ALA A 196 -13.98 -6.51 -16.58
C ALA A 196 -13.78 -7.81 -17.37
N SER A 197 -14.03 -7.82 -18.68
CA SER A 197 -13.83 -8.99 -19.54
C SER A 197 -12.36 -9.38 -19.72
N LEU A 198 -11.42 -8.47 -19.45
CA LEU A 198 -9.98 -8.72 -19.55
C LEU A 198 -9.38 -9.20 -18.22
N LEU A 199 -10.14 -9.03 -17.13
CA LEU A 199 -9.75 -9.30 -15.74
C LEU A 199 -10.38 -10.58 -15.16
N THR A 200 -11.00 -11.42 -16.00
CA THR A 200 -11.62 -12.67 -15.55
C THR A 200 -10.64 -13.81 -15.33
N GLU A 201 -9.46 -13.76 -15.96
CA GLU A 201 -8.42 -14.80 -15.86
C GLU A 201 -7.07 -14.31 -16.41
N GLY A 202 -6.02 -15.05 -16.07
CA GLY A 202 -4.69 -14.91 -16.66
C GLY A 202 -3.86 -13.74 -16.14
N VAL A 203 -4.37 -12.96 -15.18
CA VAL A 203 -3.57 -11.97 -14.44
C VAL A 203 -2.61 -12.70 -13.51
N ILE A 204 -1.34 -12.27 -13.48
CA ILE A 204 -0.30 -12.85 -12.63
C ILE A 204 0.24 -11.87 -11.59
N GLU A 205 0.09 -10.56 -11.81
CA GLU A 205 0.55 -9.54 -10.89
C GLU A 205 -0.23 -8.23 -11.06
N LEU A 206 -0.50 -7.57 -9.94
CA LEU A 206 -1.10 -6.24 -9.89
C LEU A 206 -0.08 -5.18 -9.52
N PHE A 207 -0.24 -3.99 -10.09
CA PHE A 207 0.52 -2.80 -9.75
C PHE A 207 -0.44 -1.63 -9.57
N SER A 208 -0.03 -0.62 -8.82
CA SER A 208 -0.79 0.61 -8.63
C SER A 208 0.11 1.84 -8.57
N ASN A 209 -0.48 2.98 -8.88
CA ASN A 209 0.08 4.30 -8.57
C ASN A 209 -0.89 5.02 -7.58
N TYR A 210 -0.90 6.35 -7.52
CA TYR A 210 -1.83 7.09 -6.65
C TYR A 210 -3.32 6.93 -6.97
N LYS A 211 -3.70 6.60 -8.20
CA LYS A 211 -5.10 6.53 -8.65
C LYS A 211 -5.44 5.38 -9.59
N ASP A 212 -4.44 4.71 -10.14
CA ASP A 212 -4.62 3.77 -11.23
C ASP A 212 -4.06 2.39 -10.87
N PHE A 213 -4.58 1.41 -11.58
CA PHE A 213 -4.15 0.03 -11.48
C PHE A 213 -3.68 -0.50 -12.82
N VAL A 214 -2.76 -1.45 -12.75
CA VAL A 214 -2.24 -2.16 -13.89
C VAL A 214 -2.19 -3.65 -13.55
N ALA A 215 -2.74 -4.47 -14.43
CA ALA A 215 -2.65 -5.93 -14.36
C ALA A 215 -1.70 -6.44 -15.43
N LEU A 216 -0.67 -7.17 -15.01
CA LEU A 216 0.21 -7.92 -15.90
C LEU A 216 -0.36 -9.34 -16.08
N LYS A 217 -0.53 -9.76 -17.33
CA LYS A 217 -1.03 -11.10 -17.67
C LYS A 217 0.10 -12.08 -17.99
N ALA A 218 -0.19 -13.37 -17.88
CA ALA A 218 0.77 -14.45 -18.13
C ALA A 218 1.32 -14.48 -19.56
N ASP A 219 0.58 -13.95 -20.53
CA ASP A 219 1.02 -13.78 -21.92
C ASP A 219 1.89 -12.54 -22.15
N GLY A 220 2.16 -11.77 -21.08
CA GLY A 220 2.92 -10.52 -21.14
C GLY A 220 2.12 -9.34 -21.67
N SER A 221 0.79 -9.47 -21.80
CA SER A 221 -0.10 -8.35 -22.07
C SER A 221 -0.43 -7.57 -20.79
N VAL A 222 -0.84 -6.31 -20.94
CA VAL A 222 -1.14 -5.40 -19.84
C VAL A 222 -2.55 -4.84 -19.96
N VAL A 223 -3.26 -4.76 -18.83
CA VAL A 223 -4.57 -4.10 -18.71
C VAL A 223 -4.46 -2.96 -17.71
N THR A 224 -4.94 -1.77 -18.07
CA THR A 224 -4.92 -0.58 -17.21
C THR A 224 -6.34 -0.10 -16.95
N TRP A 225 -6.59 0.46 -15.77
CA TRP A 225 -7.85 1.14 -15.43
C TRP A 225 -7.63 2.13 -14.28
N GLY A 226 -8.52 3.10 -14.14
CA GLY A 226 -8.41 4.17 -13.15
C GLY A 226 -8.82 5.52 -13.73
N ASP A 227 -8.07 6.57 -13.36
CA ASP A 227 -8.18 7.92 -13.89
C ASP A 227 -7.50 7.99 -15.27
N ASP A 228 -8.30 8.20 -16.31
CA ASP A 228 -7.83 8.27 -17.70
C ASP A 228 -6.69 9.28 -17.90
N ALA A 229 -6.64 10.37 -17.13
CA ALA A 229 -5.63 11.42 -17.27
C ALA A 229 -4.31 11.12 -16.55
N GLU A 230 -4.26 10.10 -15.68
CA GLU A 230 -3.14 9.83 -14.77
C GLU A 230 -2.51 8.45 -14.95
N GLY A 231 -2.94 7.68 -15.96
CA GLY A 231 -2.34 6.39 -16.30
C GLY A 231 -3.33 5.23 -16.39
N GLY A 232 -4.61 5.47 -16.06
CA GLY A 232 -5.69 4.53 -16.27
C GLY A 232 -5.93 4.21 -17.76
N ASP A 233 -5.74 5.20 -18.65
CA ASP A 233 -5.77 5.00 -20.10
C ASP A 233 -4.35 4.77 -20.66
N SER A 234 -4.15 3.62 -21.32
CA SER A 234 -2.92 3.24 -22.02
C SER A 234 -3.10 3.16 -23.54
N SER A 235 -4.19 3.71 -24.09
CA SER A 235 -4.55 3.62 -25.51
C SER A 235 -3.45 4.11 -26.46
N GLU A 236 -2.70 5.15 -26.10
CA GLU A 236 -1.60 5.69 -26.90
C GLU A 236 -0.44 4.69 -27.08
N VAL A 237 -0.26 3.77 -26.12
CA VAL A 237 0.81 2.76 -26.12
C VAL A 237 0.30 1.32 -26.20
N ALA A 238 -1.01 1.12 -26.41
CA ALA A 238 -1.65 -0.20 -26.35
C ALA A 238 -0.99 -1.25 -27.24
N ALA A 239 -0.55 -0.86 -28.45
CA ALA A 239 0.15 -1.75 -29.38
C ALA A 239 1.50 -2.27 -28.86
N LEU A 240 2.11 -1.58 -27.91
CA LEU A 240 3.38 -1.99 -27.28
C LEU A 240 3.16 -2.87 -26.04
N LEU A 241 1.93 -2.90 -25.51
CA LEU A 241 1.52 -3.57 -24.28
C LEU A 241 0.73 -4.86 -24.52
N THR A 242 0.64 -5.35 -25.76
CA THR A 242 -0.09 -6.58 -26.11
C THR A 242 0.67 -7.86 -25.77
N GLU A 243 1.99 -7.80 -25.62
CA GLU A 243 2.84 -8.96 -25.31
C GLU A 243 4.24 -8.53 -24.83
N GLY A 244 4.92 -9.47 -24.19
CA GLY A 244 6.34 -9.38 -23.88
C GLY A 244 6.69 -8.42 -22.75
N VAL A 245 5.72 -7.86 -22.02
CA VAL A 245 5.99 -7.14 -20.77
C VAL A 245 6.38 -8.16 -19.69
N VAL A 246 7.44 -7.86 -18.95
CA VAL A 246 7.97 -8.74 -17.89
C VAL A 246 8.05 -8.05 -16.53
N HIS A 247 7.96 -6.72 -16.50
CA HIS A 247 7.99 -5.96 -15.27
C HIS A 247 7.28 -4.62 -15.45
N ILE A 248 6.63 -4.14 -14.40
CA ILE A 248 5.93 -2.85 -14.35
C ILE A 248 6.32 -2.13 -13.08
N CYS A 249 6.52 -0.82 -13.18
CA CYS A 249 6.76 0.08 -12.08
C CYS A 249 5.74 1.23 -12.16
N GLY A 250 5.14 1.59 -11.03
CA GLY A 250 4.27 2.77 -10.89
C GLY A 250 4.99 3.86 -10.11
N ILE A 251 4.91 5.09 -10.61
CA ILE A 251 5.44 6.29 -9.95
C ILE A 251 4.40 7.40 -10.01
N GLU A 252 3.96 7.89 -8.84
CA GLU A 252 2.96 8.95 -8.72
C GLU A 252 1.70 8.77 -9.59
N GLN A 253 1.72 9.35 -10.79
CA GLN A 253 0.64 9.38 -11.80
C GLN A 253 1.17 8.89 -13.16
N ALA A 254 2.11 7.95 -13.16
CA ALA A 254 2.71 7.38 -14.36
C ALA A 254 3.15 5.93 -14.13
N PHE A 255 3.37 5.22 -15.24
CA PHE A 255 3.91 3.87 -15.22
C PHE A 255 5.04 3.70 -16.24
N ALA A 256 5.91 2.75 -15.95
CA ALA A 256 6.90 2.24 -16.87
C ALA A 256 6.85 0.71 -16.92
N ALA A 257 6.87 0.15 -18.11
CA ALA A 257 6.95 -1.29 -18.35
C ALA A 257 8.29 -1.65 -19.01
N ILE A 258 8.94 -2.69 -18.51
CA ILE A 258 10.10 -3.32 -19.15
C ILE A 258 9.62 -4.54 -19.92
N LYS A 259 10.05 -4.65 -21.18
CA LYS A 259 9.77 -5.78 -22.04
C LYS A 259 10.92 -6.81 -22.03
N ALA A 260 10.63 -8.03 -22.45
CA ALA A 260 11.60 -9.13 -22.53
C ALA A 260 12.77 -8.84 -23.49
N ASP A 261 12.58 -7.93 -24.46
CA ASP A 261 13.62 -7.41 -25.34
C ASP A 261 14.41 -6.23 -24.73
N SER A 262 14.18 -5.96 -23.44
CA SER A 262 14.77 -4.87 -22.66
C SER A 262 14.39 -3.46 -23.12
N SER A 263 13.37 -3.33 -23.98
CA SER A 263 12.76 -2.04 -24.29
C SER A 263 11.86 -1.56 -23.14
N VAL A 264 11.65 -0.24 -23.09
CA VAL A 264 10.83 0.42 -22.06
C VAL A 264 9.67 1.15 -22.73
N VAL A 265 8.48 1.01 -22.14
CA VAL A 265 7.26 1.72 -22.51
C VAL A 265 6.82 2.53 -21.30
N THR A 266 6.54 3.82 -21.48
CA THR A 266 6.02 4.70 -20.41
C THR A 266 4.66 5.28 -20.81
N TRP A 267 3.78 5.49 -19.84
CA TRP A 267 2.49 6.17 -20.03
C TRP A 267 2.01 6.83 -18.74
N GLY A 268 0.92 7.59 -18.83
CA GLY A 268 0.39 8.43 -17.75
C GLY A 268 0.86 9.88 -17.86
N GLN A 269 0.88 10.60 -16.74
CA GLN A 269 1.17 12.03 -16.74
C GLN A 269 2.61 12.32 -17.16
N GLN A 270 2.75 13.14 -18.22
CA GLN A 270 4.02 13.40 -18.89
C GLN A 270 5.10 13.99 -17.96
N VAL A 271 4.72 14.89 -17.05
CA VAL A 271 5.68 15.65 -16.21
C VAL A 271 6.24 14.85 -15.02
N VAL A 272 5.68 13.68 -14.72
CA VAL A 272 6.13 12.78 -13.63
C VAL A 272 6.67 11.44 -14.15
N GLY A 273 6.99 11.35 -15.44
CA GLY A 273 7.66 10.17 -16.02
C GLY A 273 6.84 9.42 -17.07
N GLY A 274 5.62 9.86 -17.39
CA GLY A 274 4.81 9.27 -18.46
C GLY A 274 5.42 9.42 -19.86
N ASP A 275 6.27 10.44 -20.08
CA ASP A 275 6.99 10.67 -21.34
C ASP A 275 8.50 10.41 -21.20
N SER A 276 8.97 9.34 -21.84
CA SER A 276 10.40 8.97 -21.89
C SER A 276 11.07 9.28 -23.24
N SER A 277 10.41 10.01 -24.14
CA SER A 277 10.89 10.29 -25.50
C SER A 277 12.28 10.95 -25.55
N ALA A 278 12.59 11.81 -24.58
CA ALA A 278 13.88 12.49 -24.45
C ALA A 278 15.06 11.52 -24.26
N VAL A 279 14.80 10.35 -23.64
CA VAL A 279 15.82 9.34 -23.31
C VAL A 279 15.60 8.02 -24.04
N ALA A 280 14.59 7.91 -24.91
CA ALA A 280 14.24 6.68 -25.63
C ALA A 280 15.39 6.07 -26.44
N HIS A 281 16.33 6.90 -26.90
CA HIS A 281 17.52 6.44 -27.62
C HIS A 281 18.51 5.66 -26.73
N LEU A 282 18.48 5.87 -25.41
CA LEU A 282 19.34 5.19 -24.44
C LEU A 282 18.83 3.79 -24.06
N PHE A 283 17.53 3.53 -24.21
CA PHE A 283 16.94 2.22 -23.88
C PHE A 283 17.39 1.08 -24.81
N LYS A 284 18.01 1.41 -25.95
CA LYS A 284 18.54 0.43 -26.91
C LYS A 284 19.73 -0.37 -26.37
N GLU A 285 20.33 0.06 -25.28
CA GLU A 285 21.46 -0.63 -24.63
C GLU A 285 21.02 -1.73 -23.65
N GLY A 286 19.70 -1.88 -23.44
CA GLY A 286 19.11 -2.89 -22.59
C GLY A 286 18.85 -2.40 -21.17
N VAL A 287 17.59 -2.16 -20.83
CA VAL A 287 17.16 -1.78 -19.48
C VAL A 287 16.88 -3.02 -18.64
N ILE A 288 17.53 -3.11 -17.47
CA ILE A 288 17.39 -4.24 -16.53
C ILE A 288 16.49 -3.94 -15.32
N ALA A 289 16.27 -2.65 -15.02
CA ALA A 289 15.44 -2.20 -13.91
C ALA A 289 14.98 -0.76 -14.13
N VAL A 290 13.77 -0.45 -13.64
CA VAL A 290 13.18 0.90 -13.54
C VAL A 290 12.60 1.02 -12.12
N PHE A 291 12.79 2.16 -11.48
CA PHE A 291 12.39 2.44 -10.10
C PHE A 291 11.65 3.77 -10.01
#